data_AF-A0A6L5R657-F1
#
_entry.id   AF-A0A6L5R657-F1
#
_cell.length_a   1.000
_cell.length_b   1.000
_cell.length_c   1.000
_cell.angle_alpha   90.00
_cell.angle_beta   90.00
_cell.angle_gamma   90.00
#
_symmetry.space_group_name_H-M   'P 1'
#
loop_
_entity.id
_entity.type
_entity.pdbx_description
1 polymer ?
#
loop_
_entity_poly.entity_id
_entity_poly.type
_entity_poly.pdbx_seq_one_letter_code
_entity_poly.pdbx_strand_id
1 'polypeptide(L)'
;MDTIEVTGTNGDRLVYDGATVAKFRHNGMHESARNPVSTYREIRVTHRPGKRGRPDSYEVLLAMAAILTLTIDQSQKAHLDALVAALERSSA
;
A
#
# COMPACT_ATOMS: atom_id res chain seq x y z
N MET A 1 -13.15 -1.96 13.32
CA MET A 1 -11.82 -2.10 12.71
C MET A 1 -11.97 -1.54 11.32
N ASP A 2 -11.27 -0.47 11.02
CA ASP A 2 -11.43 0.23 9.75
C ASP A 2 -10.53 -0.43 8.70
N THR A 3 -11.15 -0.91 7.62
CA THR A 3 -10.44 -1.47 6.49
C THR A 3 -9.81 -0.32 5.69
N ILE A 4 -8.51 -0.39 5.46
CA ILE A 4 -7.78 0.59 4.65
C ILE A 4 -7.45 -0.05 3.30
N GLU A 5 -7.97 0.55 2.23
CA GLU A 5 -7.66 0.16 0.86
C GLU A 5 -6.85 1.27 0.18
N VAL A 6 -5.75 0.88 -0.45
CA VAL A 6 -4.89 1.76 -1.26
C VAL A 6 -4.87 1.21 -2.68
N THR A 7 -5.33 2.02 -3.63
CA THR A 7 -5.40 1.61 -5.05
C THR A 7 -4.19 2.14 -5.82
N GLY A 8 -3.52 1.27 -6.56
CA GLY A 8 -2.42 1.61 -7.45
C GLY A 8 -2.88 2.03 -8.84
N THR A 9 -2.01 2.76 -9.55
CA THR A 9 -2.27 3.30 -10.90
C THR A 9 -2.44 2.22 -11.97
N ASN A 10 -2.03 0.98 -11.68
CA ASN A 10 -2.06 -0.18 -12.55
C ASN A 10 -3.17 -1.20 -12.17
N GLY A 11 -4.11 -0.80 -11.30
CA GLY A 11 -5.20 -1.68 -10.84
C GLY A 11 -4.78 -2.67 -9.75
N ASP A 12 -3.53 -2.59 -9.28
CA ASP A 12 -3.09 -3.28 -8.07
C ASP A 12 -3.71 -2.62 -6.84
N ARG A 13 -3.93 -3.38 -5.77
CA ARG A 13 -4.52 -2.86 -4.52
C ARG A 13 -3.82 -3.45 -3.32
N LEU A 14 -3.64 -2.64 -2.28
CA LEU A 14 -3.28 -3.10 -0.95
C LEU A 14 -4.49 -2.93 -0.04
N VAL A 15 -4.84 -3.99 0.69
CA VAL A 15 -5.96 -3.99 1.64
C VAL A 15 -5.43 -4.40 3.00
N TYR A 16 -5.66 -3.56 4.00
CA TYR A 16 -5.38 -3.81 5.40
C TYR A 16 -6.70 -3.93 6.16
N ASP A 17 -6.86 -5.02 6.92
CA ASP A 17 -8.09 -5.34 7.67
C ASP A 17 -7.90 -5.31 9.20
N GLY A 18 -6.72 -4.87 9.67
CA GLY A 18 -6.35 -4.91 11.09
C GLY A 18 -5.51 -6.12 11.49
N ALA A 19 -5.63 -7.24 10.78
CA ALA A 19 -4.89 -8.48 11.08
C ALA A 19 -3.90 -8.85 9.97
N THR A 20 -4.24 -8.54 8.72
CA THR A 20 -3.46 -8.87 7.53
C THR A 20 -3.33 -7.69 6.58
N VAL A 21 -2.30 -7.76 5.73
CA VAL A 21 -2.15 -6.95 4.53
C VAL A 21 -2.18 -7.88 3.33
N ALA A 22 -3.17 -7.69 2.44
CA ALA A 22 -3.29 -8.43 1.20
C ALA A 22 -2.99 -7.53 0.00
N LYS A 23 -2.28 -8.09 -1.01
CA LYS A 23 -2.08 -7.45 -2.30
C LYS A 23 -2.93 -8.15 -3.36
N PHE A 24 -3.77 -7.37 -4.02
CA PHE A 24 -4.53 -7.81 -5.18
C PHE A 24 -3.96 -7.20 -6.47
N ARG A 25 -4.09 -7.93 -7.57
CA ARG A 25 -3.79 -7.49 -8.93
C ARG A 25 -5.07 -7.47 -9.76
N HIS A 26 -5.00 -6.90 -10.96
CA HIS A 26 -6.10 -6.91 -11.93
C HIS A 26 -7.41 -6.35 -11.33
N ASN A 27 -7.36 -5.14 -10.78
CA ASN A 27 -8.51 -4.44 -10.20
C ASN A 27 -9.19 -5.18 -9.04
N GLY A 28 -8.43 -5.95 -8.25
CA GLY A 28 -8.96 -6.70 -7.11
C GLY A 28 -9.36 -8.14 -7.44
N MET A 29 -9.27 -8.58 -8.69
CA MET A 29 -9.74 -9.91 -9.11
C MET A 29 -8.82 -11.05 -8.68
N HIS A 30 -7.54 -10.78 -8.38
CA HIS A 30 -6.57 -11.82 -8.06
C HIS A 30 -5.74 -11.45 -6.83
N GLU A 31 -5.92 -12.19 -5.74
CA GLU A 31 -5.05 -12.09 -4.56
C GLU A 31 -3.68 -12.68 -4.90
N SER A 32 -2.65 -11.83 -4.85
CA SER A 32 -1.27 -12.21 -5.18
C SER A 32 -0.42 -12.52 -3.95
N ALA A 33 -0.78 -11.97 -2.79
CA ALA A 33 -0.12 -12.22 -1.52
C ALA A 33 -1.02 -11.78 -0.37
N ARG A 34 -0.87 -12.44 0.80
CA ARG A 34 -1.47 -12.04 2.06
C ARG A 34 -0.49 -12.29 3.19
N ASN A 35 -0.18 -11.25 3.94
CA ASN A 35 0.79 -11.26 5.02
C ASN A 35 0.10 -10.92 6.34
N PRO A 36 0.29 -11.69 7.42
CA PRO A 36 -0.09 -11.24 8.76
C PRO A 36 0.64 -9.94 9.10
N VAL A 37 -0.04 -9.01 9.78
CA VAL A 37 0.56 -7.72 10.20
C VAL A 37 1.75 -7.95 11.14
N SER A 38 1.75 -9.03 11.92
CA SER A 38 2.90 -9.44 12.76
C SER A 38 4.19 -9.71 11.99
N THR A 39 4.12 -9.85 10.66
CA THR A 39 5.30 -10.02 9.80
C THR A 39 5.83 -8.69 9.24
N TYR A 40 5.20 -7.56 9.57
CA TYR A 40 5.64 -6.22 9.17
C TYR A 40 7.06 -5.94 9.61
N ARG A 41 7.87 -5.36 8.72
CA ARG A 41 9.26 -4.98 8.99
C ARG A 41 9.53 -3.52 8.65
N GLU A 42 9.12 -3.09 7.46
CA GLU A 42 9.40 -1.75 6.97
C GLU A 42 8.44 -1.38 5.84
N ILE A 43 8.04 -0.11 5.77
CA ILE A 43 7.43 0.50 4.60
C ILE A 43 8.29 1.67 4.11
N ARG A 44 8.66 1.65 2.83
CA ARG A 44 9.35 2.75 2.15
C ARG A 44 8.41 3.40 1.15
N VAL A 45 8.32 4.72 1.23
CA VAL A 45 7.52 5.55 0.32
C VAL A 45 8.45 6.52 -0.38
N THR A 46 8.56 6.39 -1.70
CA THR A 46 9.35 7.28 -2.55
C THR A 46 8.43 8.18 -3.35
N HIS A 47 8.49 9.50 -3.10
CA HIS A 47 7.75 10.49 -3.89
C HIS A 47 8.40 10.70 -5.25
N ARG A 48 7.59 10.65 -6.31
CA ARG A 48 7.97 10.93 -7.70
C ARG A 48 7.17 12.14 -8.17
N PRO A 49 7.79 13.33 -8.24
CA PRO A 49 7.10 14.53 -8.68
C PRO A 49 6.65 14.36 -10.13
N GLY A 50 5.42 14.79 -10.40
CA GLY A 50 4.82 14.81 -11.72
C GLY A 50 5.54 15.80 -12.64
N LYS A 51 5.49 15.52 -13.95
CA LYS A 51 5.88 16.51 -14.98
C LYS A 51 4.66 17.35 -15.36
N ARG A 52 4.88 18.49 -16.05
CA ARG A 52 3.81 19.38 -16.52
C ARG A 52 2.61 18.60 -17.09
N GLY A 53 1.45 18.72 -16.45
CA GLY A 53 0.21 18.06 -16.85
C GLY A 53 0.02 16.61 -16.37
N ARG A 54 0.91 16.07 -15.54
CA ARG A 54 0.77 14.76 -14.88
C ARG A 54 0.76 14.92 -13.36
N PRO A 55 -0.08 14.18 -12.63
CA PRO A 55 -0.08 14.20 -11.17
C PRO A 55 1.21 13.58 -10.63
N ASP A 56 1.53 13.93 -9.38
CA ASP A 56 2.56 13.26 -8.60
C ASP A 56 2.19 11.79 -8.38
N SER A 57 3.22 10.95 -8.24
CA SER A 57 3.06 9.55 -7.89
C SER A 57 3.96 9.16 -6.72
N TYR A 58 3.62 8.05 -6.08
CA TYR A 58 4.38 7.48 -4.98
C TYR A 58 4.64 6.02 -5.25
N GLU A 59 5.90 5.61 -5.11
CA GLU A 59 6.29 4.21 -5.12
C GLU A 59 6.37 3.70 -3.69
N VAL A 60 5.63 2.64 -3.42
CA VAL A 60 5.54 1.99 -2.12
C VAL A 60 6.25 0.64 -2.21
N LEU A 61 7.17 0.40 -1.28
CA LEU A 61 7.78 -0.90 -1.04
C LEU A 61 7.48 -1.28 0.40
N LEU A 62 6.73 -2.36 0.58
CA LEU A 62 6.33 -2.88 1.88
C LEU A 62 7.00 -4.23 2.10
N ALA A 63 7.91 -4.27 3.07
CA ALA A 63 8.63 -5.46 3.47
C ALA A 63 7.87 -6.18 4.60
N MET A 64 7.37 -7.39 4.30
CA MET A 64 6.71 -8.29 5.24
C MET A 64 7.25 -9.72 5.04
N ALA A 65 6.45 -10.77 5.34
CA ALA A 65 6.79 -12.14 4.92
C ALA A 65 7.03 -12.25 3.40
N ALA A 66 6.26 -11.51 2.59
CA ALA A 66 6.56 -11.23 1.19
C ALA A 66 6.75 -9.72 0.96
N ILE A 67 7.59 -9.36 -0.01
CA ILE A 67 7.76 -7.96 -0.44
C ILE A 67 6.59 -7.58 -1.35
N LEU A 68 5.87 -6.52 -0.99
CA LEU A 68 4.77 -5.96 -1.76
C LEU A 68 5.20 -4.62 -2.34
N THR A 69 4.84 -4.36 -3.59
CA THR A 69 5.07 -3.07 -4.25
C THR A 69 3.77 -2.48 -4.74
N LEU A 70 3.64 -1.16 -4.72
CA LEU A 70 2.50 -0.45 -5.27
C LEU A 70 2.94 0.92 -5.78
N THR A 71 2.48 1.32 -6.97
CA THR A 71 2.62 2.71 -7.42
C THR A 71 1.26 3.36 -7.35
N ILE A 72 1.15 4.47 -6.63
CA ILE A 72 -0.10 5.20 -6.45
C ILE A 72 0.01 6.62 -7.03
N ASP A 73 -1.12 7.25 -7.31
CA ASP A 73 -1.17 8.67 -7.61
C ASP A 73 -1.37 9.50 -6.33
N GLN A 74 -1.24 10.83 -6.46
CA GLN A 74 -1.49 11.78 -5.39
C GLN A 74 -2.87 11.63 -4.72
N SER A 75 -3.90 11.22 -5.46
CA SER A 75 -5.27 11.12 -4.90
C SER A 75 -5.37 10.04 -3.82
N GLN A 76 -4.51 9.02 -3.89
CA GLN A 76 -4.46 7.91 -2.95
C GLN A 76 -3.51 8.15 -1.77
N LYS A 77 -2.83 9.31 -1.73
CA LYS A 77 -1.82 9.60 -0.70
C LYS A 77 -2.38 9.57 0.73
N ALA A 78 -3.59 10.07 0.94
CA ALA A 78 -4.24 10.04 2.26
C ALA A 78 -4.50 8.59 2.74
N HIS A 79 -4.88 7.70 1.83
CA HIS A 79 -5.07 6.27 2.15
C HIS A 79 -3.75 5.58 2.44
N LEU A 80 -2.69 5.91 1.69
CA LEU A 80 -1.33 5.44 1.98
C LEU A 80 -0.85 5.91 3.35
N ASP A 81 -1.07 7.17 3.70
CA ASP A 81 -0.67 7.71 5.01
C ASP A 81 -1.40 7.01 6.17
N ALA A 82 -2.70 6.72 5.98
CA ALA A 82 -3.46 5.94 6.94
C ALA A 82 -2.90 4.51 7.10
N LEU A 83 -2.53 3.86 5.98
CA LEU A 83 -1.92 2.53 5.98
C LEU A 83 -0.57 2.52 6.72
N VAL A 84 0.31 3.47 6.38
CA VAL A 84 1.61 3.63 7.05
C VAL A 84 1.41 3.80 8.56
N ALA A 85 0.54 4.72 8.96
CA ALA A 85 0.27 4.97 10.37
C ALA A 85 -0.31 3.74 11.10
N ALA A 86 -1.14 2.94 10.43
CA ALA A 86 -1.68 1.71 11.00
C ALA A 86 -0.62 0.62 11.19
N LEU A 87 0.28 0.46 10.21
CA LEU A 87 1.36 -0.53 10.27
C LEU A 87 2.39 -0.17 11.34
N GLU A 88 2.83 1.10 11.39
CA GLU A 88 3.80 1.58 12.38
C GLU A 88 3.28 1.45 13.82
N ARG A 89 1.98 1.70 14.05
CA ARG A 89 1.35 1.46 15.36
C ARG A 89 1.30 -0.02 15.74
N SER A 90 1.28 -0.92 14.76
CA SER A 90 1.18 -2.36 14.99
C SER A 90 2.54 -3.02 15.25
N SER A 91 3.64 -2.36 14.90
CA SER A 91 5.01 -2.76 15.26
C SER A 91 5.52 -2.22 16.59
N ALA A 92 4.86 -1.19 17.14
CA ALA A 92 5.17 -0.59 18.43
C ALA A 92 4.59 -1.42 19.59
#